data_AF-A0A431VQD7-F1
#
_entry.id   AF-A0A431VQD7-F1
#
_cell.length_a   1.000
_cell.length_b   1.000
_cell.length_c   1.000
_cell.angle_alpha   90.00
_cell.angle_beta   90.00
_cell.angle_gamma   90.00
#
_symmetry.space_group_name_H-M   'P 1'
#
loop_
_entity.id
_entity.type
_entity.pdbx_description
1 polymer ?
#
loop_
_entity_poly.entity_id
_entity_poly.type
_entity_poly.pdbx_seq_one_letter_code
_entity_poly.pdbx_strand_id
1 'polypeptide(L)'
;MPRAAARSSTTPPSYREAYATLSRIVAELEAGDTDLDRVLPLLDEARAAYEVCQGRIAAVAQAVGQADWLAAEDTEAGQSAELDMLDEEE
;
A
#
# COMPACT_ATOMS: atom_id res chain seq x y z
N MET A 1 1.46 14.85 -36.53
CA MET A 1 0.20 14.30 -35.98
C MET A 1 0.18 12.81 -36.26
N PRO A 2 -0.29 11.90 -35.38
CA PRO A 2 -0.58 12.01 -33.94
C PRO A 2 0.17 10.94 -33.11
N ARG A 3 0.49 11.19 -31.83
CA ARG A 3 0.78 10.09 -30.88
C ARG A 3 -0.48 9.83 -30.08
N ALA A 4 -0.82 8.55 -30.05
CA ALA A 4 -2.07 7.96 -29.62
C ALA A 4 -2.61 8.52 -28.30
N ALA A 5 -3.94 8.59 -28.25
CA ALA A 5 -4.77 8.95 -27.12
C ALA A 5 -4.21 8.43 -25.80
N ALA A 6 -4.20 9.32 -24.80
CA ALA A 6 -4.15 8.96 -23.40
C ALA A 6 -5.12 7.79 -23.18
N ARG A 7 -4.59 6.63 -22.82
CA ARG A 7 -5.42 5.52 -22.37
C ARG A 7 -5.97 5.92 -21.02
N SER A 8 -7.09 6.62 -21.02
CA SER A 8 -8.02 6.63 -19.90
C SER A 8 -8.57 5.21 -19.78
N SER A 9 -7.77 4.31 -19.19
CA SER A 9 -8.19 2.93 -18.97
C SER A 9 -9.23 2.94 -17.85
N THR A 10 -10.50 2.90 -18.25
CA THR A 10 -11.66 2.55 -17.40
C THR A 10 -11.52 1.16 -16.76
N THR A 11 -10.51 0.38 -17.14
CA THR A 11 -10.22 -0.91 -16.51
C THR A 11 -9.42 -0.68 -15.22
N PRO A 12 -9.89 -1.21 -14.07
CA PRO A 12 -9.14 -1.13 -12.83
C PRO A 12 -7.77 -1.82 -13.01
N PRO A 13 -6.69 -1.25 -12.44
CA PRO A 13 -5.34 -1.76 -12.63
C PRO A 13 -5.23 -3.24 -12.21
N SER A 14 -4.34 -3.96 -12.88
CA SER A 14 -3.98 -5.32 -12.50
C SER A 14 -3.14 -5.31 -11.22
N TYR A 15 -3.10 -6.46 -10.51
CA TYR A 15 -2.24 -6.62 -9.34
C TYR A 15 -0.78 -6.25 -9.63
N ARG A 16 -0.26 -6.69 -10.80
CA ARG A 16 1.12 -6.42 -11.21
C ARG A 16 1.39 -4.94 -11.40
N GLU A 17 0.46 -4.21 -12.00
CA GLU A 17 0.59 -2.77 -12.23
C GLU A 17 0.56 -2.00 -10.90
N ALA A 18 -0.38 -2.33 -10.02
CA ALA A 18 -0.48 -1.73 -8.69
C ALA A 18 0.79 -1.99 -7.85
N TYR A 19 1.30 -3.21 -7.87
CA TYR A 19 2.55 -3.56 -7.18
C TYR A 19 3.76 -2.82 -7.75
N ALA A 20 3.83 -2.66 -9.08
CA ALA A 20 4.91 -1.89 -9.70
C ALA A 20 4.87 -0.41 -9.27
N THR A 21 3.68 0.18 -9.14
CA THR A 21 3.50 1.53 -8.59
C THR A 21 4.00 1.62 -7.15
N LEU A 22 3.62 0.67 -6.29
CA LEU A 22 4.11 0.62 -4.91
C LEU A 22 5.64 0.55 -4.85
N SER A 23 6.26 -0.35 -5.61
CA SER A 23 7.71 -0.51 -5.63
C SER A 23 8.44 0.75 -6.12
N ARG A 24 7.86 1.46 -7.10
CA ARG A 24 8.39 2.75 -7.55
C ARG A 24 8.36 3.79 -6.43
N ILE A 25 7.23 3.91 -5.73
CA ILE A 25 7.05 4.90 -4.66
C ILE A 25 8.01 4.61 -3.50
N VAL A 26 8.16 3.34 -3.10
CA VAL A 26 9.13 2.93 -2.08
C VAL A 26 10.54 3.35 -2.47
N ALA A 27 10.97 3.04 -3.70
CA ALA A 27 12.30 3.43 -4.17
C ALA A 27 12.51 4.97 -4.18
N GLU A 28 11.46 5.74 -4.47
CA GLU A 28 11.49 7.21 -4.47
C GLU A 28 11.60 7.77 -3.04
N LEU A 29 10.88 7.19 -2.08
CA LEU A 29 10.96 7.57 -0.66
C LEU A 29 12.29 7.15 -0.02
N GLU A 30 12.80 5.95 -0.34
CA GLU A 30 14.09 5.44 0.15
C GLU A 30 15.29 6.25 -0.37
N ALA A 31 15.16 6.89 -1.54
CA ALA A 31 16.20 7.78 -2.07
C ALA A 31 16.42 9.01 -1.18
N GLY A 32 15.48 9.37 -0.30
CA GLY A 32 15.64 10.38 0.74
C GLY A 32 15.66 11.83 0.26
N ASP A 33 15.48 12.08 -1.04
CA ASP A 33 15.47 13.44 -1.66
C ASP A 33 14.04 13.90 -2.02
N THR A 34 13.03 13.26 -1.43
CA THR A 34 11.63 13.60 -1.67
C THR A 34 11.21 14.74 -0.75
N ASP A 35 10.78 15.86 -1.33
CA ASP A 35 10.25 17.01 -0.60
C ASP A 35 9.02 16.62 0.24
N LEU A 36 8.88 17.18 1.45
CA LEU A 36 7.75 16.91 2.34
C LEU A 36 6.39 17.17 1.66
N ASP A 37 6.29 18.20 0.82
CA ASP A 37 5.08 18.52 0.06
C ASP A 37 4.73 17.45 -1.00
N ARG A 38 5.72 16.62 -1.39
CA ARG A 38 5.58 15.51 -2.33
C ARG A 38 5.30 14.18 -1.64
N VAL A 39 5.71 14.03 -0.38
CA VAL A 39 5.53 12.78 0.38
C VAL A 39 4.05 12.44 0.56
N LEU A 40 3.22 13.39 0.96
CA LEU A 40 1.79 13.14 1.19
C LEU A 40 1.07 12.63 -0.08
N PRO A 41 1.21 13.30 -1.25
CA PRO A 41 0.69 12.77 -2.51
C PRO A 41 1.17 11.37 -2.87
N LEU A 42 2.46 11.06 -2.62
CA LEU A 42 3.02 9.74 -2.89
C LEU A 42 2.44 8.68 -1.96
N LEU A 43 2.18 9.00 -0.70
CA LEU A 43 1.54 8.11 0.25
C LEU A 43 0.08 7.83 -0.12
N ASP A 44 -0.67 8.83 -0.58
CA ASP A 44 -2.03 8.62 -1.09
C ASP A 44 -2.04 7.73 -2.35
N GLU A 45 -1.09 7.95 -3.27
CA GLU A 45 -0.91 7.08 -4.44
C GLU A 45 -0.56 5.64 -4.03
N ALA A 46 0.34 5.48 -3.06
CA ALA A 46 0.72 4.17 -2.52
C ALA A 46 -0.47 3.48 -1.85
N ARG A 47 -1.24 4.19 -1.04
CA ARG A 47 -2.45 3.66 -0.40
C ARG A 47 -3.45 3.14 -1.42
N ALA A 48 -3.74 3.93 -2.46
CA ALA A 48 -4.66 3.52 -3.51
C ALA A 48 -4.15 2.27 -4.26
N ALA A 49 -2.85 2.19 -4.55
CA ALA A 49 -2.25 1.01 -5.16
C ALA A 49 -2.31 -0.22 -4.23
N TYR A 50 -2.11 -0.01 -2.93
CA TYR A 50 -2.20 -1.07 -1.92
C TYR A 50 -3.62 -1.64 -1.80
N GLU A 51 -4.65 -0.79 -1.78
CA GLU A 51 -6.05 -1.22 -1.75
C GLU A 51 -6.41 -2.11 -2.96
N VAL A 52 -5.86 -1.80 -4.14
CA VAL A 52 -5.99 -2.67 -5.32
C VAL A 52 -5.30 -4.01 -5.10
N CYS A 53 -4.07 -4.01 -4.57
CA CYS A 53 -3.35 -5.24 -4.25
C CYS A 53 -4.13 -6.11 -3.26
N GLN A 54 -4.61 -5.53 -2.15
CA GLN A 54 -5.42 -6.23 -1.16
C GLN A 54 -6.71 -6.78 -1.77
N GLY A 55 -7.46 -5.99 -2.55
CA GLY A 55 -8.69 -6.46 -3.17
C GLY A 55 -8.47 -7.66 -4.10
N ARG A 56 -7.34 -7.70 -4.82
CA ARG A 56 -6.96 -8.84 -5.67
C ARG A 56 -6.58 -10.06 -4.84
N ILE A 57 -5.80 -9.88 -3.77
CA ILE A 57 -5.44 -10.96 -2.84
C ILE A 57 -6.69 -11.53 -2.17
N ALA A 58 -7.64 -10.67 -1.79
CA ALA A 58 -8.93 -11.07 -1.21
C ALA A 58 -9.73 -11.94 -2.15
N ALA A 59 -9.84 -11.54 -3.43
CA ALA A 59 -10.53 -12.34 -4.42
C ALA A 59 -9.89 -13.73 -4.60
N VAL A 60 -8.55 -13.82 -4.54
CA VAL A 60 -7.82 -15.09 -4.61
C VAL A 60 -8.04 -15.93 -3.34
N ALA A 61 -7.93 -15.33 -2.17
CA ALA A 61 -8.16 -15.99 -0.87
C ALA A 61 -9.57 -16.60 -0.80
N GLN A 62 -10.58 -15.85 -1.27
CA GLN A 62 -11.95 -16.34 -1.38
C GLN A 62 -12.08 -17.50 -2.37
N ALA A 63 -11.40 -17.44 -3.52
CA ALA A 63 -11.44 -18.49 -4.53
C ALA A 63 -10.77 -19.81 -4.05
N VAL A 64 -9.73 -19.70 -3.21
CA VAL A 64 -8.98 -20.85 -2.66
C VAL A 64 -9.61 -21.37 -1.35
N GLY A 65 -10.63 -20.68 -0.82
CA GLY A 65 -11.30 -21.07 0.42
C GLY A 65 -10.49 -20.74 1.69
N GLN A 66 -9.55 -19.79 1.59
CA GLN A 66 -8.69 -19.33 2.68
C GLN A 66 -8.99 -17.86 3.04
N ALA A 67 -10.25 -17.58 3.37
CA ALA A 67 -10.72 -16.24 3.73
C ALA A 67 -9.96 -15.62 4.93
N ASP A 68 -9.38 -16.47 5.78
CA ASP A 68 -8.62 -16.10 6.97
C ASP A 68 -7.33 -15.32 6.67
N TRP A 69 -6.78 -15.41 5.45
CA TRP A 69 -5.50 -14.78 5.08
C TRP A 69 -5.49 -13.25 5.22
N LEU A 70 -6.66 -12.62 5.27
CA LEU A 70 -6.80 -11.17 5.39
C LEU A 70 -7.44 -10.73 6.72
N ALA A 71 -7.82 -11.68 7.58
CA ALA A 71 -8.46 -11.36 8.86
C ALA A 71 -7.46 -10.95 9.96
N ALA A 72 -6.15 -11.09 9.70
CA ALA A 72 -5.10 -10.93 10.71
C ALA A 72 -4.54 -9.49 10.84
N GLU A 73 -4.88 -8.54 9.97
CA GLU A 73 -4.12 -7.28 9.84
C GLU A 73 -4.79 -6.03 10.45
N ASP A 74 -6.04 -6.10 10.97
CA ASP A 74 -6.75 -4.91 11.49
C ASP A 74 -6.41 -4.51 12.95
N THR A 75 -5.50 -5.22 13.64
CA THR A 75 -5.32 -5.02 15.11
C THR A 75 -4.03 -4.31 15.54
N GLU A 76 -2.95 -4.23 14.76
CA GLU A 76 -1.63 -3.88 15.33
C GLU A 76 -0.93 -2.63 14.78
N ALA A 77 -1.56 -1.80 13.93
CA ALA A 77 -0.90 -0.59 13.41
C ALA A 77 -0.87 0.61 14.38
N GLY A 78 -1.41 0.48 15.60
CA GLY A 78 -1.63 1.61 16.53
C GLY A 78 -1.14 1.46 17.97
N GLN A 79 -0.43 0.39 18.33
CA GLN A 79 -0.10 0.10 19.74
C GLN A 79 1.40 -0.12 20.03
N SER A 80 2.30 0.23 19.10
CA SER A 80 3.75 0.05 19.31
C SER A 80 4.46 1.22 20.01
N ALA A 81 3.74 2.20 20.57
CA ALA A 81 4.33 3.41 21.15
C ALA A 81 4.27 3.53 22.69
N GLU A 82 3.68 2.58 23.43
CA GLU A 82 3.38 2.82 24.87
C GLU A 82 3.79 1.69 25.85
N LEU A 83 4.76 0.84 25.52
CA LEU A 83 5.21 -0.26 26.41
C LEU A 83 6.74 -0.31 26.59
N ASP A 84 7.36 0.82 26.95
CA ASP A 84 8.77 0.85 27.39
C ASP A 84 9.03 1.78 28.61
N MET A 85 8.04 2.01 29.48
CA MET A 85 8.19 2.94 30.61
C MET A 85 7.61 2.42 31.94
N LEU A 86 7.67 1.12 32.21
CA LEU A 86 7.37 0.58 33.55
C LEU A 86 8.40 -0.49 33.94
N ASP A 87 9.67 -0.09 33.98
CA ASP A 87 10.65 -0.66 34.91
C ASP A 87 11.27 0.52 35.67
N GLU A 88 11.59 0.33 36.95
CA GLU A 88 11.91 1.35 37.98
C GLU A 88 10.63 1.98 38.59
N GLU A 89 10.23 1.71 39.84
CA GLU A 89 11.02 1.79 41.07
C GLU A 89 10.59 0.77 42.15
N GLU A 90 11.62 0.17 42.77
CA GLU A 90 11.81 -0.48 44.09
C GLU A 90 10.64 -1.11 44.88
#